data_AF-A0A2J2HDJ8-F1
#
_entry.id   AF-A0A2J2HDJ8-F1
#
_cell.length_a   1.000
_cell.length_b   1.000
_cell.length_c   1.000
_cell.angle_alpha   90.00
_cell.angle_beta   90.00
_cell.angle_gamma   90.00
#
_symmetry.space_group_name_H-M   'P 1'
#
loop_
_entity.id
_entity.type
_entity.pdbx_description
1 polymer ?
#
loop_
_entity_poly.entity_id
_entity_poly.type
_entity_poly.pdbx_seq_one_letter_code
_entity_poly.pdbx_strand_id
1 'polypeptide(L)'
;MSRYLRLFYLYMKQRYSAWFLLVLLFTVIIEVVDVISVDNTYVVNPLLSVSRYMVLVLFLDLVIVLMMVITVFFMPTYFSRSEIEFVFTTGWDPGSFVMMKVAGDGVYILLLILALTIYYSLHLIMINPLLLIPLYIINVSLISFIMSGLLLYLHVLAMRFRAIIIAVFTVYLIVTTLLNINANVLFSAIEPLPQYTIALSMVSLAMVMHLRRFAREISVNIYGLHQDHVVGSYRALFDNVGSRFYAVFITSMYGQQSSRRVPIPVRLNGLLVSVLLSTLFAVMYGILIVRNDHPELVSFLIYYVSFYVILMASLILGSTLTFERPWINFTSGVAHIDYIRLRMGSRLLITYLVTLPWILVNALIYYLFHEVVTIMIIVPLIAYPPLMVPLSWLLMILTNLPQTRDLMLDYRPIRFSVSGAFSGIVVTVLAGLLLTPIFVWQYLHVSIELTLIALLVELAISLLVYVLLLYSGVGRYVWDWFIEKLSVIGYS
;
A
#
# COMPACT_ATOMS: atom_id res chain seq x y z
N MET A 1 32.51 9.60 -15.20
CA MET A 1 31.12 9.61 -14.67
C MET A 1 31.03 10.67 -13.58
N SER A 2 30.12 11.64 -13.67
CA SER A 2 29.95 12.69 -12.65
C SER A 2 29.73 12.07 -11.25
N ARG A 3 30.26 12.70 -10.19
CA ARG A 3 30.12 12.21 -8.80
C ARG A 3 28.65 11.95 -8.43
N TYR A 4 27.72 12.78 -8.92
CA TYR A 4 26.27 12.63 -8.71
C TYR A 4 25.68 11.40 -9.39
N LEU A 5 26.10 11.09 -10.62
CA LEU A 5 25.64 9.90 -11.35
C LEU A 5 26.12 8.61 -10.67
N ARG A 6 27.35 8.62 -10.13
CA ARG A 6 27.88 7.49 -9.36
C ARG A 6 27.10 7.28 -8.06
N LEU A 7 26.78 8.36 -7.36
CA LEU A 7 25.97 8.32 -6.14
C LEU A 7 24.56 7.78 -6.45
N PHE A 8 23.93 8.29 -7.52
CA PHE A 8 22.60 7.85 -7.98
C PHE A 8 22.59 6.36 -8.32
N TYR A 9 23.59 5.90 -9.07
CA TYR A 9 23.77 4.49 -9.39
C TYR A 9 23.90 3.62 -8.14
N LEU A 10 24.69 4.04 -7.14
CA LEU A 10 24.87 3.30 -5.90
C LEU A 10 23.56 3.20 -5.09
N TYR A 11 22.80 4.30 -5.02
CA TYR A 11 21.49 4.29 -4.38
C TYR A 11 20.51 3.37 -5.11
N MET A 12 20.44 3.45 -6.44
CA MET A 12 19.59 2.56 -7.24
C MET A 12 19.95 1.09 -7.02
N LYS A 13 21.24 0.77 -6.93
CA LYS A 13 21.72 -0.60 -6.63
C LYS A 13 21.37 -1.07 -5.22
N GLN A 14 21.34 -0.15 -4.25
CA GLN A 14 20.98 -0.43 -2.87
C GLN A 14 19.46 -0.60 -2.72
N ARG A 15 18.67 0.24 -3.42
CA ARG A 15 17.22 0.31 -3.32
C ARG A 15 16.50 -0.74 -4.16
N TYR A 16 17.03 -1.09 -5.33
CA TYR A 16 16.40 -2.01 -6.27
C TYR A 16 17.32 -3.19 -6.61
N SER A 17 16.76 -4.39 -6.73
CA SER A 17 17.45 -5.49 -7.40
C SER A 17 17.36 -5.30 -8.92
N ALA A 18 18.42 -5.67 -9.66
CA ALA A 18 18.41 -5.57 -11.12
C ALA A 18 17.26 -6.37 -11.73
N TRP A 19 17.00 -7.56 -11.19
CA TRP A 19 15.89 -8.41 -11.60
C TRP A 19 14.51 -7.80 -11.33
N PHE A 20 14.35 -7.08 -10.21
CA PHE A 20 13.10 -6.38 -9.91
C PHE A 20 12.80 -5.30 -10.95
N LEU A 21 13.81 -4.49 -11.30
CA LEU A 21 13.67 -3.48 -12.35
C LEU A 21 13.37 -4.11 -13.71
N LEU A 22 14.00 -5.24 -14.03
CA LEU A 22 13.75 -5.98 -15.27
C LEU A 22 12.30 -6.47 -15.33
N VAL A 23 11.79 -7.06 -14.25
CA VAL A 23 10.38 -7.51 -14.18
C VAL A 23 9.41 -6.34 -14.40
N LEU A 24 9.63 -5.20 -13.73
CA LEU A 24 8.80 -4.01 -13.95
C LEU A 24 8.91 -3.41 -15.35
N LEU A 25 10.12 -3.44 -15.94
CA LEU A 25 10.29 -3.01 -17.32
C LEU A 25 9.54 -3.95 -18.27
N PHE A 26 9.60 -5.26 -18.02
CA PHE A 26 8.92 -6.26 -18.82
C PHE A 26 7.40 -6.11 -18.76
N THR A 27 6.83 -5.77 -17.59
CA THR A 27 5.39 -5.47 -17.50
C THR A 27 5.02 -4.27 -18.36
N VAL A 28 5.81 -3.19 -18.36
CA VAL A 28 5.57 -2.04 -19.24
C VAL A 28 5.70 -2.43 -20.71
N ILE A 29 6.69 -3.26 -21.07
CA ILE A 29 6.88 -3.71 -22.45
C ILE A 29 5.70 -4.57 -22.92
N ILE A 30 5.19 -5.48 -22.09
CA ILE A 30 4.02 -6.30 -22.43
C ILE A 30 2.83 -5.40 -22.74
N GLU A 31 2.54 -4.42 -21.89
CA GLU A 31 1.44 -3.47 -22.10
C GLU A 31 1.60 -2.70 -23.43
N VAL A 32 2.82 -2.27 -23.77
CA VAL A 32 3.10 -1.60 -25.05
C VAL A 32 2.91 -2.55 -26.24
N VAL A 33 3.40 -3.78 -26.15
CA VAL A 33 3.30 -4.77 -27.24
C VAL A 33 1.84 -5.18 -27.45
N ASP A 34 1.07 -5.34 -26.38
CA ASP A 34 -0.35 -5.67 -26.45
C ASP A 34 -1.11 -4.62 -27.27
N VAL A 35 -0.94 -3.33 -26.95
CA VAL A 35 -1.51 -2.20 -27.71
C VAL A 35 -1.16 -2.28 -29.19
N ILE A 36 0.13 -2.41 -29.51
CA ILE A 36 0.61 -2.44 -30.91
C ILE A 36 0.05 -3.64 -31.66
N SER A 37 -0.14 -4.78 -30.97
CA SER A 37 -0.62 -6.02 -31.58
C SER A 37 -2.14 -6.04 -31.80
N VAL A 38 -2.92 -5.47 -30.88
CA VAL A 38 -4.38 -5.44 -30.93
C VAL A 38 -4.89 -4.34 -31.88
N ASP A 39 -4.22 -3.19 -31.95
CA ASP A 39 -4.61 -2.06 -32.82
C ASP A 39 -4.44 -2.34 -34.33
N ASN A 40 -3.71 -3.38 -34.73
CA ASN A 40 -3.70 -3.84 -36.12
C ASN A 40 -5.00 -4.55 -36.54
N THR A 41 -5.89 -4.87 -35.60
CA THR A 41 -7.17 -5.57 -35.87
C THR A 41 -8.43 -4.76 -35.53
N TYR A 42 -8.33 -3.72 -34.70
CA TYR A 42 -9.48 -2.88 -34.33
C TYR A 42 -9.18 -1.38 -34.53
N VAL A 43 -9.26 -0.91 -35.77
CA VAL A 43 -9.33 0.53 -36.09
C VAL A 43 -10.74 1.06 -35.72
N VAL A 44 -11.14 1.05 -34.45
CA VAL A 44 -12.37 1.70 -33.93
C VAL A 44 -12.20 1.80 -32.40
N ASN A 45 -12.04 2.96 -31.74
CA ASN A 45 -13.04 4.01 -31.64
C ASN A 45 -12.40 5.26 -30.98
N PRO A 46 -12.35 6.44 -31.62
CA PRO A 46 -11.90 7.69 -30.99
C PRO A 46 -12.87 8.23 -29.92
N LEU A 47 -13.86 7.41 -29.53
CA LEU A 47 -14.87 7.64 -28.51
C LEU A 47 -14.83 6.49 -27.51
N LEU A 48 -13.69 6.29 -26.84
CA LEU A 48 -13.75 5.71 -25.50
C LEU A 48 -14.66 6.65 -24.68
N SER A 49 -15.83 6.16 -24.26
CA SER A 49 -16.82 6.96 -23.55
C SER A 49 -16.15 7.68 -22.38
N VAL A 50 -16.56 8.93 -22.11
CA VAL A 50 -16.05 9.74 -20.98
C VAL A 50 -16.09 8.94 -19.66
N SER A 51 -17.05 8.02 -19.53
CA SER A 51 -17.15 7.09 -18.41
C SER A 51 -15.93 6.18 -18.22
N ARG A 52 -15.30 5.68 -19.30
CA ARG A 52 -14.10 4.82 -19.22
C ARG A 52 -12.87 5.57 -18.74
N TYR A 53 -12.66 6.80 -19.21
CA TYR A 53 -11.58 7.66 -18.72
C TYR A 53 -11.79 8.04 -17.25
N MET A 54 -13.03 8.35 -16.85
CA MET A 54 -13.36 8.65 -15.45
C MET A 54 -13.07 7.46 -14.54
N VAL A 55 -13.47 6.25 -14.93
CA VAL A 55 -13.19 5.01 -14.18
C VAL A 55 -11.68 4.75 -14.06
N LEU A 56 -10.92 4.97 -15.15
CA LEU A 56 -9.47 4.82 -15.13
C LEU A 56 -8.78 5.84 -14.22
N VAL A 57 -9.19 7.11 -14.25
CA VAL A 57 -8.60 8.12 -13.35
C VAL A 57 -8.97 7.84 -11.90
N LEU A 58 -10.22 7.42 -11.62
CA LEU A 58 -10.62 6.97 -10.29
C LEU A 58 -9.80 5.77 -9.80
N PHE A 59 -9.46 4.84 -10.69
CA PHE A 59 -8.57 3.74 -10.40
C PHE A 59 -7.14 4.21 -10.08
N LEU A 60 -6.59 5.14 -10.87
CA LEU A 60 -5.28 5.74 -10.62
C LEU A 60 -5.25 6.51 -9.29
N ASP A 61 -6.30 7.29 -9.01
CA ASP A 61 -6.49 8.01 -7.74
C ASP A 61 -6.43 7.02 -6.57
N LEU A 62 -7.18 5.93 -6.67
CA LEU A 62 -7.24 4.89 -5.65
C LEU A 62 -5.86 4.25 -5.43
N VAL A 63 -5.18 3.81 -6.50
CA VAL A 63 -3.84 3.20 -6.41
C VAL A 63 -2.84 4.15 -5.75
N ILE A 64 -2.86 5.42 -6.12
CA ILE A 64 -1.93 6.44 -5.60
C ILE A 64 -2.19 6.73 -4.13
N VAL A 65 -3.45 6.92 -3.75
CA VAL A 65 -3.86 7.15 -2.36
C VAL A 65 -3.46 5.97 -1.50
N LEU A 66 -3.71 4.76 -1.98
CA LEU A 66 -3.36 3.53 -1.27
C LEU A 66 -1.85 3.37 -1.10
N MET A 67 -1.08 3.66 -2.15
CA MET A 67 0.38 3.70 -2.07
C MET A 67 0.85 4.71 -1.02
N MET A 68 0.26 5.91 -0.97
CA MET A 68 0.57 6.91 0.05
C MET A 68 0.26 6.42 1.46
N VAL A 69 -0.90 5.82 1.68
CA VAL A 69 -1.29 5.31 3.01
C VAL A 69 -0.34 4.20 3.46
N ILE A 70 -0.03 3.23 2.59
CA ILE A 70 0.90 2.14 2.91
C ILE A 70 2.28 2.69 3.26
N THR A 71 2.84 3.53 2.40
CA THR A 71 4.20 4.03 2.59
C THR A 71 4.29 4.90 3.85
N VAL A 72 3.40 5.87 4.02
CA VAL A 72 3.49 6.89 5.07
C VAL A 72 3.18 6.37 6.48
N PHE A 73 2.27 5.40 6.61
CA PHE A 73 1.86 4.86 7.91
C PHE A 73 2.48 3.52 8.25
N PHE A 74 2.86 2.72 7.25
CA PHE A 74 3.28 1.33 7.46
C PHE A 74 4.73 1.04 7.03
N MET A 75 5.48 2.04 6.55
CA MET A 75 6.94 1.93 6.45
C MET A 75 7.63 2.70 7.59
N PRO A 76 8.48 2.04 8.42
CA PRO A 76 8.91 2.60 9.70
C PRO A 76 9.76 3.86 9.58
N THR A 77 10.61 3.97 8.57
CA THR A 77 11.49 5.14 8.41
C THR A 77 11.77 5.46 6.96
N TYR A 78 11.64 6.74 6.60
CA TYR A 78 12.05 7.18 5.27
C TYR A 78 13.57 7.20 5.16
N PHE A 79 14.31 7.61 6.20
CA PHE A 79 15.77 7.55 6.26
C PHE A 79 16.25 6.40 7.14
N SER A 80 17.12 5.55 6.60
CA SER A 80 17.83 4.55 7.37
C SER A 80 19.03 5.16 8.10
N ARG A 81 19.46 4.50 9.18
CA ARG A 81 20.67 4.90 9.93
C ARG A 81 21.90 4.98 9.02
N SER A 82 22.06 4.02 8.11
CA SER A 82 23.18 4.00 7.16
C SER A 82 23.23 5.21 6.22
N GLU A 83 22.07 5.74 5.81
CA GLU A 83 22.01 6.93 4.94
C GLU A 83 22.32 8.21 5.71
N ILE A 84 21.86 8.29 6.96
CA ILE A 84 22.17 9.37 7.88
C ILE A 84 23.67 9.44 8.14
N GLU A 85 24.28 8.31 8.52
CA GLU A 85 25.71 8.21 8.77
C GLU A 85 26.52 8.53 7.52
N PHE A 86 26.08 8.10 6.33
CA PHE A 86 26.72 8.47 5.06
C PHE A 86 26.76 9.99 4.85
N VAL A 87 25.64 10.69 5.02
CA VAL A 87 25.60 12.16 4.82
C VAL A 87 26.51 12.89 5.80
N PHE A 88 26.52 12.48 7.08
CA PHE A 88 27.33 13.13 8.11
C PHE A 88 28.83 12.80 8.04
N THR A 89 29.20 11.58 7.62
CA THR A 89 30.60 11.16 7.57
C THR A 89 31.32 11.61 6.31
N THR A 90 30.61 11.78 5.19
CA THR A 90 31.23 12.06 3.89
C THR A 90 31.24 13.54 3.51
N GLY A 91 30.58 14.41 4.30
CA GLY A 91 30.51 15.86 4.04
C GLY A 91 29.74 16.22 2.76
N TRP A 92 28.91 15.31 2.24
CA TRP A 92 28.05 15.59 1.08
C TRP A 92 26.94 16.57 1.44
N ASP A 93 26.58 17.43 0.49
CA ASP A 93 25.44 18.33 0.65
C ASP A 93 24.15 17.51 0.88
N PRO A 94 23.49 17.67 2.06
CA PRO A 94 22.25 16.97 2.39
C PRO A 94 21.14 17.23 1.36
N GLY A 95 21.09 18.44 0.79
CA GLY A 95 20.11 18.81 -0.23
C GLY A 95 20.23 17.93 -1.48
N SER A 96 21.45 17.73 -1.93
CA SER A 96 21.75 16.87 -3.08
C SER A 96 21.41 15.41 -2.82
N PHE A 97 21.67 14.89 -1.62
CA PHE A 97 21.30 13.52 -1.24
C PHE A 97 19.78 13.31 -1.22
N VAL A 98 19.03 14.24 -0.63
CA VAL A 98 17.56 14.19 -0.60
C VAL A 98 16.97 14.20 -2.00
N MET A 99 17.46 15.05 -2.90
CA MET A 99 16.99 15.08 -4.30
C MET A 99 17.25 13.75 -5.01
N MET A 100 18.43 13.19 -4.81
CA MET A 100 18.80 11.92 -5.41
C MET A 100 17.93 10.76 -4.92
N LYS A 101 17.61 10.77 -3.62
CA LYS A 101 16.70 9.82 -2.99
C LYS A 101 15.28 9.94 -3.53
N VAL A 102 14.74 11.16 -3.60
CA VAL A 102 13.42 11.44 -4.17
C VAL A 102 13.35 10.97 -5.62
N ALA A 103 14.37 11.27 -6.43
CA ALA A 103 14.45 10.80 -7.82
C ALA A 103 14.52 9.26 -7.91
N GLY A 104 15.31 8.62 -7.04
CA GLY A 104 15.48 7.17 -7.04
C GLY A 104 14.23 6.42 -6.56
N ASP A 105 13.57 6.87 -5.50
CA ASP A 105 12.27 6.34 -5.06
C ASP A 105 11.17 6.61 -6.10
N GLY A 106 11.27 7.71 -6.84
CA GLY A 106 10.37 8.03 -7.95
C GLY A 106 10.40 7.02 -9.09
N VAL A 107 11.51 6.31 -9.31
CA VAL A 107 11.60 5.33 -10.42
C VAL A 107 10.52 4.25 -10.32
N TYR A 108 10.23 3.75 -9.12
CA TYR A 108 9.15 2.79 -8.91
C TYR A 108 7.78 3.38 -9.27
N ILE A 109 7.49 4.61 -8.79
CA ILE A 109 6.23 5.32 -9.06
C ILE A 109 6.08 5.60 -10.56
N LEU A 110 7.18 5.98 -11.22
CA LEU A 110 7.22 6.22 -12.66
C LEU A 110 6.85 4.96 -13.44
N LEU A 111 7.50 3.84 -13.15
CA LEU A 111 7.22 2.57 -13.82
C LEU A 111 5.79 2.08 -13.55
N LEU A 112 5.27 2.30 -12.34
CA LEU A 112 3.90 1.96 -11.99
C LEU A 112 2.89 2.79 -12.79
N ILE A 113 3.07 4.12 -12.84
CA ILE A 113 2.18 5.00 -13.64
C ILE A 113 2.26 4.60 -15.11
N LEU A 114 3.48 4.42 -15.65
CA LEU A 114 3.67 3.97 -17.03
C LEU A 114 2.90 2.68 -17.30
N ALA A 115 3.03 1.65 -16.46
CA ALA A 115 2.33 0.39 -16.66
C ALA A 115 0.80 0.55 -16.69
N LEU A 116 0.24 1.48 -15.90
CA LEU A 116 -1.21 1.67 -15.81
C LEU A 116 -1.78 2.60 -16.88
N THR A 117 -0.98 3.54 -17.41
CA THR A 117 -1.47 4.59 -18.32
C THR A 117 -0.99 4.45 -19.76
N ILE A 118 0.05 3.65 -20.02
CA ILE A 118 0.65 3.59 -21.35
C ILE A 118 -0.34 3.10 -22.41
N TYR A 119 -1.18 2.13 -22.09
CA TYR A 119 -2.23 1.60 -22.96
C TYR A 119 -3.13 2.72 -23.50
N TYR A 120 -3.68 3.51 -22.58
CA TYR A 120 -4.64 4.57 -22.92
C TYR A 120 -3.98 5.79 -23.57
N SER A 121 -2.78 6.15 -23.12
CA SER A 121 -2.05 7.28 -23.67
C SER A 121 -1.53 7.00 -25.09
N LEU A 122 -1.16 5.75 -25.41
CA LEU A 122 -0.62 5.39 -26.71
C LEU A 122 -1.61 5.66 -27.85
N HIS A 123 -2.89 5.36 -27.67
CA HIS A 123 -3.91 5.67 -28.68
C HIS A 123 -3.95 7.17 -29.05
N LEU A 124 -3.81 8.05 -28.05
CA LEU A 124 -3.78 9.50 -28.26
C LEU A 124 -2.44 9.95 -28.86
N ILE A 125 -1.34 9.37 -28.38
CA ILE A 125 0.02 9.65 -28.85
C ILE A 125 0.16 9.35 -30.36
N MET A 126 -0.47 8.28 -30.85
CA MET A 126 -0.41 7.89 -32.27
C MET A 126 -1.01 8.94 -33.21
N ILE A 127 -1.84 9.86 -32.72
CA ILE A 127 -2.41 10.98 -33.50
C ILE A 127 -1.33 12.04 -33.81
N ASN A 128 -0.44 12.34 -32.86
CA ASN A 128 0.67 13.28 -33.04
C ASN A 128 1.90 12.87 -32.21
N PRO A 129 2.67 11.89 -32.69
CA PRO A 129 3.72 11.26 -31.89
C PRO A 129 4.87 12.21 -31.56
N LEU A 130 5.21 13.14 -32.46
CA LEU A 130 6.32 14.07 -32.29
C LEU A 130 6.10 15.03 -31.11
N LEU A 131 4.85 15.44 -30.87
CA LEU A 131 4.51 16.35 -29.77
C LEU A 131 4.15 15.60 -28.48
N LEU A 132 3.39 14.51 -28.59
CA LEU A 132 2.76 13.87 -27.42
C LEU A 132 3.71 12.91 -26.69
N ILE A 133 4.66 12.26 -27.38
CA ILE A 133 5.65 11.38 -26.71
C ILE A 133 6.51 12.17 -25.71
N PRO A 134 7.13 13.32 -26.08
CA PRO A 134 7.91 14.11 -25.13
C PRO A 134 7.06 14.61 -23.96
N LEU A 135 5.86 15.12 -24.23
CA LEU A 135 4.96 15.64 -23.19
C LEU A 135 4.54 14.55 -22.21
N TYR A 136 4.24 13.35 -22.70
CA TYR A 136 3.90 12.21 -21.86
C TYR A 136 5.05 11.82 -20.91
N ILE A 137 6.27 11.65 -21.45
CA ILE A 137 7.46 11.31 -20.64
C ILE A 137 7.73 12.39 -19.59
N ILE A 138 7.62 13.66 -19.97
CA ILE A 138 7.81 14.78 -19.04
C ILE A 138 6.71 14.78 -17.96
N ASN A 139 5.44 14.64 -18.32
CA ASN A 139 4.35 14.65 -17.35
C ASN A 139 4.48 13.50 -16.34
N VAL A 140 4.69 12.27 -16.80
CA VAL A 140 4.82 11.10 -15.91
C VAL A 140 6.05 11.21 -15.01
N SER A 141 7.18 11.72 -15.52
CA SER A 141 8.37 11.95 -14.70
C SER A 141 8.17 13.05 -13.65
N LEU A 142 7.48 14.14 -13.98
CA LEU A 142 7.15 15.20 -13.04
C LEU A 142 6.16 14.73 -11.97
N ILE A 143 5.11 13.97 -12.33
CA ILE A 143 4.17 13.37 -11.38
C ILE A 143 4.94 12.47 -10.42
N SER A 144 5.75 11.54 -10.93
CA SER A 144 6.57 10.65 -10.11
C SER A 144 7.47 11.42 -9.11
N PHE A 145 8.14 12.48 -9.58
CA PHE A 145 8.98 13.32 -8.73
C PHE A 145 8.18 14.03 -7.63
N ILE A 146 7.04 14.64 -7.99
CA ILE A 146 6.16 15.32 -7.03
C ILE A 146 5.64 14.32 -5.98
N MET A 147 5.20 13.14 -6.42
CA MET A 147 4.67 12.10 -5.54
C MET A 147 5.73 11.58 -4.58
N SER A 148 6.93 11.27 -5.07
CA SER A 148 8.05 10.86 -4.23
C SER A 148 8.46 11.95 -3.23
N GLY A 149 8.49 13.22 -3.66
CA GLY A 149 8.77 14.36 -2.77
C GLY A 149 7.71 14.55 -1.69
N LEU A 150 6.43 14.38 -2.06
CA LEU A 150 5.31 14.44 -1.13
C LEU A 150 5.34 13.28 -0.12
N LEU A 151 5.71 12.07 -0.54
CA LEU A 151 5.94 10.94 0.36
C LEU A 151 7.01 11.25 1.39
N LEU A 152 8.20 11.71 0.97
CA LEU A 152 9.26 12.14 1.89
C LEU A 152 8.74 13.17 2.88
N TYR A 153 8.03 14.20 2.39
CA TYR A 153 7.50 15.26 3.24
C TYR A 153 6.52 14.72 4.29
N LEU A 154 5.59 13.86 3.88
CA LEU A 154 4.61 13.23 4.77
C LEU A 154 5.30 12.39 5.86
N HIS A 155 6.37 11.65 5.54
CA HIS A 155 7.09 10.84 6.53
C HIS A 155 7.71 11.65 7.67
N VAL A 156 7.85 12.96 7.51
CA VAL A 156 8.51 13.83 8.51
C VAL A 156 7.49 14.63 9.33
N LEU A 157 6.27 14.77 8.82
CA LEU A 157 5.20 15.44 9.54
C LEU A 157 4.74 14.62 10.75
N ALA A 158 4.05 15.27 11.69
CA ALA A 158 3.35 14.54 12.74
C ALA A 158 2.16 13.79 12.16
N MET A 159 1.81 12.63 12.72
CA MET A 159 0.75 11.74 12.22
C MET A 159 -0.58 12.48 11.92
N ARG A 160 -0.97 13.42 12.79
CA ARG A 160 -2.18 14.26 12.57
C ARG A 160 -2.14 15.03 11.26
N PHE A 161 -1.00 15.62 10.92
CA PHE A 161 -0.83 16.39 9.68
C PHE A 161 -0.68 15.47 8.47
N ARG A 162 -0.08 14.28 8.64
CA ARG A 162 -0.06 13.24 7.59
C ARG A 162 -1.48 12.85 7.19
N ALA A 163 -2.30 12.50 8.18
CA ALA A 163 -3.69 12.10 7.97
C ALA A 163 -4.51 13.22 7.33
N ILE A 164 -4.37 14.47 7.79
CA ILE A 164 -5.09 15.62 7.21
C ILE A 164 -4.67 15.84 5.75
N ILE A 165 -3.37 15.86 5.44
CA ILE A 165 -2.90 16.12 4.07
C ILE A 165 -3.33 14.99 3.13
N ILE A 166 -3.22 13.73 3.55
CA ILE A 166 -3.70 12.59 2.76
C ILE A 166 -5.21 12.72 2.55
N ALA A 167 -6.00 13.03 3.59
CA ALA A 167 -7.45 13.22 3.46
C ALA A 167 -7.80 14.36 2.49
N VAL A 168 -7.16 15.52 2.61
CA VAL A 168 -7.38 16.65 1.69
C VAL A 168 -7.00 16.28 0.26
N PHE A 169 -5.88 15.56 0.08
CA PHE A 169 -5.46 15.06 -1.23
C PHE A 169 -6.45 14.04 -1.82
N THR A 170 -6.99 13.13 -1.00
CA THR A 170 -8.03 12.19 -1.44
C THR A 170 -9.30 12.89 -1.89
N VAL A 171 -9.76 13.89 -1.12
CA VAL A 171 -10.95 14.67 -1.45
C VAL A 171 -10.70 15.45 -2.74
N TYR A 172 -9.52 16.04 -2.91
CA TYR A 172 -9.14 16.72 -4.15
C TYR A 172 -9.23 15.79 -5.38
N LEU A 173 -8.62 14.60 -5.31
CA LEU A 173 -8.62 13.65 -6.43
C LEU A 173 -10.05 13.20 -6.79
N ILE A 174 -10.84 12.80 -5.78
CA ILE A 174 -12.23 12.34 -5.98
C ILE A 174 -13.12 13.46 -6.51
N VAL A 175 -13.03 14.66 -5.94
CA VAL A 175 -13.88 15.79 -6.37
C VAL A 175 -13.52 16.22 -7.78
N THR A 176 -12.22 16.26 -8.12
CA THR A 176 -11.79 16.60 -9.48
C THR A 176 -12.19 15.53 -10.50
N THR A 177 -12.05 14.24 -10.22
CA THR A 177 -12.54 13.18 -11.15
C THR A 177 -14.03 13.25 -11.41
N LEU A 178 -14.83 13.45 -10.37
CA LEU A 178 -16.29 13.44 -10.50
C LEU A 178 -16.85 14.72 -11.12
N LEU A 179 -16.28 15.89 -10.83
CA LEU A 179 -16.82 17.18 -11.31
C LEU A 179 -16.17 17.66 -12.62
N ASN A 180 -14.84 17.51 -12.75
CA ASN A 180 -14.11 17.94 -13.94
C ASN A 180 -12.80 17.17 -14.06
N ILE A 181 -12.81 16.09 -14.85
CA ILE A 181 -11.67 15.20 -15.03
C ILE A 181 -10.40 15.92 -15.50
N ASN A 182 -10.54 17.01 -16.27
CA ASN A 182 -9.43 17.82 -16.75
C ASN A 182 -8.73 18.62 -15.63
N ALA A 183 -9.36 18.74 -14.45
CA ALA A 183 -8.72 19.34 -13.28
C ALA A 183 -7.86 18.32 -12.50
N ASN A 184 -8.05 17.02 -12.71
CA ASN A 184 -7.27 16.01 -12.01
C ASN A 184 -5.86 15.92 -12.62
N VAL A 185 -4.83 16.04 -11.78
CA VAL A 185 -3.42 16.03 -12.19
C VAL A 185 -3.03 14.69 -12.84
N LEU A 186 -3.63 13.58 -12.42
CA LEU A 186 -3.37 12.25 -12.96
C LEU A 186 -3.94 12.03 -14.35
N PHE A 187 -4.93 12.84 -14.75
CA PHE A 187 -5.42 12.81 -16.13
C PHE A 187 -4.35 13.24 -17.14
N SER A 188 -3.35 14.02 -16.72
CA SER A 188 -2.21 14.39 -17.58
C SER A 188 -1.27 13.22 -17.95
N ALA A 189 -1.38 12.09 -17.24
CA ALA A 189 -0.74 10.82 -17.60
C ALA A 189 -1.56 10.03 -18.63
N ILE A 190 -2.78 10.45 -18.97
CA ILE A 190 -3.58 9.83 -20.03
C ILE A 190 -3.60 10.75 -21.25
N GLU A 191 -3.91 12.04 -21.04
CA GLU A 191 -3.92 13.06 -22.08
C GLU A 191 -2.81 14.10 -21.84
N PRO A 192 -1.63 13.94 -22.48
CA PRO A 192 -0.48 14.79 -22.23
C PRO A 192 -0.59 16.14 -22.97
N LEU A 193 -1.35 17.07 -22.39
CA LEU A 193 -1.47 18.44 -22.90
C LEU A 193 -0.38 19.37 -22.35
N PRO A 194 0.06 20.40 -23.12
CA PRO A 194 1.08 21.36 -22.69
C PRO A 194 0.74 22.11 -21.39
N GLN A 195 -0.54 22.39 -21.15
CA GLN A 195 -1.01 23.08 -19.95
C GLN A 195 -0.65 22.30 -18.66
N TYR A 196 -0.73 20.97 -18.69
CA TYR A 196 -0.37 20.14 -17.55
C TYR A 196 1.14 20.14 -17.31
N THR A 197 1.94 20.13 -18.37
CA THR A 197 3.40 20.19 -18.27
C THR A 197 3.87 21.49 -17.61
N ILE A 198 3.25 22.62 -17.96
CA ILE A 198 3.52 23.91 -17.31
C ILE A 198 3.12 23.86 -15.83
N ALA A 199 1.91 23.39 -15.51
CA ALA A 199 1.46 23.30 -14.12
C ALA A 199 2.36 22.37 -13.28
N LEU A 200 2.65 21.17 -13.78
CA LEU A 200 3.51 20.18 -13.12
C LEU A 200 4.94 20.68 -12.94
N SER A 201 5.49 21.41 -13.92
CA SER A 201 6.84 21.97 -13.80
C SER A 201 6.90 23.09 -12.75
N MET A 202 5.86 23.92 -12.63
CA MET A 202 5.77 24.92 -11.56
C MET A 202 5.69 24.27 -10.18
N VAL A 203 4.88 23.21 -10.04
CA VAL A 203 4.77 22.44 -8.79
C VAL A 203 6.07 21.72 -8.46
N SER A 204 6.75 21.13 -9.44
CA SER A 204 8.03 20.45 -9.22
C SER A 204 9.13 21.43 -8.81
N LEU A 205 9.18 22.63 -9.39
CA LEU A 205 10.09 23.71 -8.96
C LEU A 205 9.80 24.14 -7.51
N ALA A 206 8.53 24.31 -7.16
CA ALA A 206 8.13 24.61 -5.78
C ALA A 206 8.55 23.49 -4.82
N MET A 207 8.35 22.23 -5.22
CA MET A 207 8.79 21.06 -4.46
C MET A 207 10.32 21.05 -4.29
N VAL A 208 11.10 21.35 -5.35
CA VAL A 208 12.56 21.43 -5.26
C VAL A 208 13.01 22.48 -4.24
N MET A 209 12.39 23.67 -4.26
CA MET A 209 12.70 24.72 -3.29
C MET A 209 12.36 24.28 -1.86
N HIS A 210 11.24 23.59 -1.67
CA HIS A 210 10.82 23.08 -0.38
C HIS A 210 11.77 21.99 0.16
N LEU A 211 12.09 21.00 -0.68
CA LEU A 211 13.00 19.90 -0.37
C LEU A 211 14.41 20.40 0.01
N ARG A 212 14.93 21.45 -0.63
CA ARG A 212 16.22 22.05 -0.26
C ARG A 212 16.21 22.69 1.12
N ARG A 213 15.15 23.43 1.47
CA ARG A 213 14.98 24.01 2.82
C ARG A 213 14.90 22.89 3.85
N PHE A 214 14.11 21.88 3.54
CA PHE A 214 13.88 20.72 4.39
C PHE A 214 15.17 19.90 4.65
N ALA A 215 16.00 19.69 3.63
CA ALA A 215 17.27 18.98 3.78
C ALA A 215 18.25 19.69 4.74
N ARG A 216 18.23 21.03 4.79
CA ARG A 216 19.01 21.80 5.76
C ARG A 216 18.51 21.56 7.18
N GLU A 217 17.19 21.54 7.41
CA GLU A 217 16.61 21.25 8.74
C GLU A 217 16.95 19.84 9.24
N ILE A 218 16.87 18.84 8.35
CA ILE A 218 17.30 17.46 8.61
C ILE A 218 18.76 17.45 9.09
N SER A 219 19.67 18.08 8.35
CA SER A 219 21.10 18.04 8.67
C SER A 219 21.47 18.63 10.04
N VAL A 220 20.62 19.48 10.61
CA VAL A 220 20.85 20.13 11.91
C VAL A 220 20.27 19.31 13.07
N ASN A 221 19.24 18.48 12.83
CA ASN A 221 18.46 17.85 13.91
C ASN A 221 18.11 16.36 13.69
N ILE A 222 18.80 15.64 12.80
CA ILE A 222 18.51 14.22 12.58
C ILE A 222 18.54 13.42 13.89
N TYR A 223 19.54 13.60 14.76
CA TYR A 223 19.63 12.83 16.01
C TYR A 223 18.68 13.32 17.11
N GLY A 224 18.40 14.64 17.20
CA GLY A 224 17.44 15.20 18.15
C GLY A 224 15.96 14.94 17.79
N LEU A 225 15.68 14.53 16.55
CA LEU A 225 14.40 13.93 16.17
C LEU A 225 14.19 12.51 16.75
N HIS A 226 15.24 11.89 17.31
CA HIS A 226 15.25 10.49 17.78
C HIS A 226 15.63 10.33 19.26
N GLN A 227 15.98 11.41 19.96
CA GLN A 227 16.28 11.39 21.40
C GLN A 227 15.04 11.75 22.22
N ASP A 228 14.42 10.76 22.87
CA ASP A 228 14.44 10.64 24.34
C ASP A 228 13.54 9.50 24.85
N HIS A 229 14.02 8.83 25.91
CA HIS A 229 13.36 7.73 26.60
C HIS A 229 12.74 8.20 27.91
N VAL A 230 11.41 8.23 28.00
CA VAL A 230 10.72 8.17 29.30
C VAL A 230 10.27 6.73 29.52
N VAL A 231 11.05 5.96 30.28
CA VAL A 231 10.76 4.55 30.66
C VAL A 231 9.76 4.45 31.82
N GLY A 232 9.28 5.58 32.35
CA GLY A 232 8.58 5.63 33.65
C GLY A 232 7.10 5.24 33.68
N SER A 233 6.35 5.25 32.57
CA SER A 233 4.87 5.15 32.64
C SER A 233 4.26 3.79 32.26
N TYR A 234 5.09 2.79 31.92
CA TYR A 234 4.58 1.59 31.22
C TYR A 234 4.14 0.44 32.10
N ARG A 235 4.54 0.40 33.38
CA ARG A 235 4.16 -0.71 34.30
C ARG A 235 2.65 -0.75 34.53
N ALA A 236 2.03 0.41 34.69
CA ALA A 236 0.60 0.56 35.02
C ALA A 236 -0.38 -0.12 34.04
N LEU A 237 -0.03 -0.27 32.76
CA LEU A 237 -0.87 -0.95 31.75
C LEU A 237 -0.80 -2.48 31.85
N PHE A 238 0.27 -3.02 32.46
CA PHE A 238 0.50 -4.45 32.61
C PHE A 238 0.20 -4.97 34.01
N ASP A 239 -0.01 -4.07 34.98
CA ASP A 239 -0.23 -4.42 36.39
C ASP A 239 -1.53 -5.22 36.65
N ASN A 240 -2.44 -5.32 35.67
CA ASN A 240 -3.72 -6.05 35.76
C ASN A 240 -4.00 -7.03 34.59
N VAL A 241 -2.97 -7.56 33.92
CA VAL A 241 -3.19 -8.49 32.80
C VAL A 241 -3.51 -9.91 33.31
N GLY A 242 -4.79 -10.22 33.45
CA GLY A 242 -5.27 -11.51 33.95
C GLY A 242 -5.12 -12.71 33.01
N SER A 243 -4.83 -12.51 31.71
CA SER A 243 -4.64 -13.62 30.75
C SER A 243 -3.56 -13.36 29.69
N ARG A 244 -2.90 -14.44 29.24
CA ARG A 244 -1.87 -14.39 28.18
C ARG A 244 -2.42 -13.85 26.86
N PHE A 245 -3.67 -14.18 26.53
CA PHE A 245 -4.33 -13.65 25.34
C PHE A 245 -4.54 -12.13 25.45
N TYR A 246 -4.99 -11.63 26.60
CA TYR A 246 -5.22 -10.21 26.81
C TYR A 246 -3.92 -9.39 26.68
N ALA A 247 -2.78 -9.92 27.15
CA ALA A 247 -1.46 -9.32 26.94
C ALA A 247 -1.11 -9.18 25.45
N VAL A 248 -1.29 -10.26 24.69
CA VAL A 248 -1.00 -10.30 23.24
C VAL A 248 -1.96 -9.38 22.49
N PHE A 249 -3.23 -9.34 22.88
CA PHE A 249 -4.24 -8.48 22.29
C PHE A 249 -3.95 -6.99 22.50
N ILE A 250 -3.65 -6.55 23.73
CA ILE A 250 -3.27 -5.16 24.01
C ILE A 250 -2.02 -4.77 23.21
N THR A 251 -1.01 -5.63 23.15
CA THR A 251 0.22 -5.32 22.39
C THR A 251 0.00 -5.32 20.87
N SER A 252 -1.05 -5.98 20.36
CA SER A 252 -1.49 -5.85 18.96
C SER A 252 -2.30 -4.57 18.71
N MET A 253 -2.95 -4.00 19.73
CA MET A 253 -3.80 -2.81 19.58
C MET A 253 -3.05 -1.49 19.64
N TYR A 254 -2.03 -1.40 20.49
CA TYR A 254 -1.37 -0.14 20.77
C TYR A 254 -0.09 0.00 19.95
N GLY A 255 -0.07 1.01 19.06
CA GLY A 255 1.14 1.43 18.35
C GLY A 255 1.97 2.40 19.19
N GLN A 256 3.30 2.39 19.00
CA GLN A 256 4.17 3.45 19.51
C GLN A 256 4.16 4.63 18.54
N GLN A 257 3.90 5.84 19.05
CA GLN A 257 3.99 7.07 18.28
C GLN A 257 5.27 7.84 18.62
N SER A 258 6.02 8.26 17.60
CA SER A 258 7.05 9.29 17.69
C SER A 258 6.43 10.64 17.31
N SER A 259 6.55 11.64 18.21
CA SER A 259 6.08 13.01 18.00
C SER A 259 7.26 13.97 17.84
N ARG A 260 7.13 14.91 16.90
CA ARG A 260 8.21 15.79 16.38
C ARG A 260 8.76 16.83 17.37
N ARG A 261 8.20 17.00 18.57
CA ARG A 261 8.62 18.09 19.50
C ARG A 261 8.68 17.76 20.98
N VAL A 262 8.03 16.68 21.42
CA VAL A 262 8.23 16.07 22.73
C VAL A 262 7.93 14.59 22.54
N PRO A 263 8.87 13.68 22.80
CA PRO A 263 8.64 12.25 22.70
C PRO A 263 7.93 11.81 23.98
N ILE A 264 6.67 12.21 24.14
CA ILE A 264 5.76 11.43 24.96
C ILE A 264 5.25 10.35 24.02
N PRO A 265 5.65 9.08 24.20
CA PRO A 265 5.07 7.96 23.48
C PRO A 265 3.63 7.82 23.94
N VAL A 266 2.73 8.57 23.30
CA VAL A 266 1.30 8.37 23.46
C VAL A 266 0.99 7.08 22.71
N ARG A 267 0.71 6.01 23.45
CA ARG A 267 0.17 4.77 22.88
C ARG A 267 -1.22 5.09 22.36
N LEU A 268 -1.32 5.25 21.04
CA LEU A 268 -2.60 5.46 20.39
C LEU A 268 -3.23 4.09 20.13
N ASN A 269 -4.51 3.94 20.45
CA ASN A 269 -5.25 2.71 20.17
C ASN A 269 -5.43 2.59 18.64
N GLY A 270 -4.54 1.82 18.02
CA GLY A 270 -4.50 1.60 16.58
C GLY A 270 -5.75 0.90 16.07
N LEU A 271 -6.36 0.01 16.87
CA LEU A 271 -7.66 -0.59 16.55
C LEU A 271 -8.76 0.49 16.49
N LEU A 272 -8.83 1.37 17.48
CA LEU A 272 -9.87 2.40 17.51
C LEU A 272 -9.77 3.30 16.27
N VAL A 273 -8.57 3.71 15.88
CA VAL A 273 -8.37 4.53 14.68
C VAL A 273 -8.66 3.74 13.40
N SER A 274 -8.22 2.50 13.29
CA SER A 274 -8.46 1.69 12.09
C SER A 274 -9.95 1.38 11.90
N VAL A 275 -10.68 1.09 12.98
CA VAL A 275 -12.13 0.89 12.95
C VAL A 275 -12.84 2.18 12.58
N LEU A 276 -12.49 3.32 13.20
CA LEU A 276 -13.10 4.62 12.84
C LEU A 276 -12.88 4.98 11.37
N LEU A 277 -11.65 4.85 10.87
CA LEU A 277 -11.36 5.10 9.46
C LEU A 277 -12.12 4.12 8.57
N SER A 278 -12.15 2.82 8.90
CA SER A 278 -12.89 1.82 8.15
C SER A 278 -14.39 2.12 8.11
N THR A 279 -14.99 2.55 9.22
CA THR A 279 -16.40 2.99 9.26
C THR A 279 -16.64 4.20 8.37
N LEU A 280 -15.77 5.20 8.40
CA LEU A 280 -15.89 6.40 7.56
C LEU A 280 -15.86 6.03 6.06
N PHE A 281 -14.88 5.22 5.64
CA PHE A 281 -14.74 4.81 4.25
C PHE A 281 -15.89 3.88 3.79
N ALA A 282 -16.32 2.95 4.64
CA ALA A 282 -17.45 2.07 4.33
C ALA A 282 -18.75 2.87 4.16
N VAL A 283 -19.02 3.85 5.05
CA VAL A 283 -20.20 4.73 4.93
C VAL A 283 -20.12 5.57 3.65
N MET A 284 -18.95 6.13 3.33
CA MET A 284 -18.76 6.89 2.10
C MET A 284 -19.00 6.03 0.86
N TYR A 285 -18.47 4.79 0.85
CA TYR A 285 -18.73 3.79 -0.18
C TYR A 285 -20.24 3.53 -0.36
N GLY A 286 -20.97 3.32 0.74
CA GLY A 286 -22.42 3.11 0.68
C GLY A 286 -23.18 4.32 0.14
N ILE A 287 -22.83 5.53 0.56
CA ILE A 287 -23.42 6.77 0.03
C ILE A 287 -23.17 6.91 -1.47
N LEU A 288 -21.95 6.58 -1.93
CA LEU A 288 -21.59 6.66 -3.35
C LEU A 288 -22.35 5.64 -4.20
N ILE A 289 -22.62 4.44 -3.69
CA ILE A 289 -23.46 3.47 -4.41
C ILE A 289 -24.90 3.97 -4.50
N VAL A 290 -25.48 4.42 -3.39
CA VAL A 290 -26.90 4.81 -3.32
C VAL A 290 -27.20 6.07 -4.13
N ARG A 291 -26.24 6.99 -4.23
CA ARG A 291 -26.45 8.30 -4.88
C ARG A 291 -26.17 8.29 -6.38
N ASN A 292 -25.49 7.27 -6.91
CA ASN A 292 -25.09 7.25 -8.31
C ASN A 292 -25.93 6.24 -9.10
N ASP A 293 -26.59 6.73 -10.15
CA ASP A 293 -27.39 5.90 -11.06
C ASP A 293 -26.58 5.35 -12.24
N HIS A 294 -25.29 5.69 -12.34
CA HIS A 294 -24.41 5.23 -13.42
C HIS A 294 -23.97 3.78 -13.19
N PRO A 295 -24.45 2.80 -14.00
CA PRO A 295 -24.23 1.38 -13.72
C PRO A 295 -22.74 0.98 -13.81
N GLU A 296 -21.96 1.62 -14.69
CA GLU A 296 -20.51 1.40 -14.81
C GLU A 296 -19.74 1.88 -13.58
N LEU A 297 -20.18 2.98 -12.96
CA LEU A 297 -19.54 3.52 -11.75
C LEU A 297 -19.94 2.71 -10.52
N VAL A 298 -21.21 2.31 -10.41
CA VAL A 298 -21.70 1.44 -9.33
C VAL A 298 -21.00 0.09 -9.37
N SER A 299 -20.88 -0.54 -10.55
CA SER A 299 -20.10 -1.77 -10.70
C SER A 299 -18.63 -1.56 -10.37
N PHE A 300 -17.99 -0.48 -10.83
CA PHE A 300 -16.62 -0.17 -10.45
C PHE A 300 -16.44 -0.09 -8.92
N LEU A 301 -17.33 0.63 -8.24
CA LEU A 301 -17.30 0.76 -6.78
C LEU A 301 -17.43 -0.60 -6.10
N ILE A 302 -18.43 -1.39 -6.50
CA ILE A 302 -18.72 -2.70 -5.92
C ILE A 302 -17.54 -3.67 -6.07
N TYR A 303 -16.93 -3.77 -7.25
CA TYR A 303 -15.86 -4.75 -7.51
C TYR A 303 -14.47 -4.26 -7.13
N TYR A 304 -14.06 -3.09 -7.64
CA TYR A 304 -12.69 -2.62 -7.47
C TYR A 304 -12.45 -2.13 -6.06
N VAL A 305 -13.37 -1.39 -5.44
CA VAL A 305 -13.18 -0.94 -4.05
C VAL A 305 -13.11 -2.15 -3.12
N SER A 306 -13.97 -3.14 -3.28
CA SER A 306 -13.92 -4.38 -2.48
C SER A 306 -12.60 -5.14 -2.67
N PHE A 307 -12.13 -5.28 -3.92
CA PHE A 307 -10.82 -5.87 -4.22
C PHE A 307 -9.68 -5.12 -3.52
N TYR A 308 -9.67 -3.79 -3.64
CA TYR A 308 -8.64 -2.97 -3.03
C TYR A 308 -8.71 -2.95 -1.51
N VAL A 309 -9.90 -3.01 -0.90
CA VAL A 309 -10.05 -3.14 0.55
C VAL A 309 -9.39 -4.44 1.02
N ILE A 310 -9.67 -5.58 0.36
CA ILE A 310 -9.07 -6.88 0.70
C ILE A 310 -7.55 -6.86 0.48
N LEU A 311 -7.11 -6.36 -0.67
CA LEU A 311 -5.69 -6.25 -1.03
C LEU A 311 -4.93 -5.41 -0.01
N MET A 312 -5.46 -4.24 0.35
CA MET A 312 -4.79 -3.29 1.24
C MET A 312 -4.79 -3.76 2.67
N ALA A 313 -5.90 -4.32 3.16
CA ALA A 313 -5.93 -4.96 4.47
C ALA A 313 -4.87 -6.08 4.55
N SER A 314 -4.70 -6.85 3.48
CA SER A 314 -3.70 -7.93 3.41
C SER A 314 -2.25 -7.42 3.42
N LEU A 315 -1.94 -6.37 2.66
CA LEU A 315 -0.61 -5.77 2.64
C LEU A 315 -0.25 -5.13 3.98
N ILE A 316 -1.22 -4.46 4.63
CA ILE A 316 -1.06 -3.90 5.98
C ILE A 316 -0.86 -5.02 7.00
N LEU A 317 -1.62 -6.11 6.92
CA LEU A 317 -1.42 -7.26 7.78
C LEU A 317 -0.02 -7.85 7.63
N GLY A 318 0.54 -7.88 6.42
CA GLY A 318 1.92 -8.30 6.20
C GLY A 318 2.93 -7.36 6.86
N SER A 319 2.77 -6.04 6.67
CA SER A 319 3.72 -5.04 7.17
C SER A 319 3.84 -5.02 8.70
N THR A 320 2.83 -5.49 9.45
CA THR A 320 2.92 -5.67 10.92
C THR A 320 4.15 -6.46 11.38
N LEU A 321 4.70 -7.33 10.52
CA LEU A 321 5.90 -8.12 10.84
C LEU A 321 7.12 -7.26 11.19
N THR A 322 7.26 -6.06 10.62
CA THR A 322 8.39 -5.15 10.90
C THR A 322 8.27 -4.44 12.24
N PHE A 323 7.02 -4.24 12.70
CA PHE A 323 6.70 -3.51 13.92
C PHE A 323 6.71 -4.39 15.17
N GLU A 324 6.47 -5.70 15.02
CA GLU A 324 6.18 -6.59 16.16
C GLU A 324 7.39 -7.35 16.73
N ARG A 325 8.60 -7.19 16.16
CA ARG A 325 9.86 -7.86 16.56
C ARG A 325 9.68 -9.31 17.04
N PRO A 326 9.07 -10.22 16.24
CA PRO A 326 8.67 -11.54 16.73
C PRO A 326 9.84 -12.39 17.26
N TRP A 327 11.03 -12.22 16.68
CA TRP A 327 12.24 -12.99 16.98
C TRP A 327 12.73 -12.88 18.43
N ILE A 328 12.47 -11.74 19.12
CA ILE A 328 12.86 -11.54 20.53
C ILE A 328 11.96 -12.35 21.46
N ASN A 329 10.67 -12.43 21.15
CA ASN A 329 9.73 -13.21 21.94
C ASN A 329 9.96 -14.72 21.74
N PHE A 330 10.44 -15.13 20.57
CA PHE A 330 10.80 -16.52 20.29
C PHE A 330 12.10 -16.96 20.97
N THR A 331 13.06 -16.10 21.29
CA THR A 331 14.28 -16.56 22.00
C THR A 331 14.12 -16.70 23.52
N SER A 332 12.96 -16.29 24.08
CA SER A 332 12.71 -16.21 25.52
C SER A 332 12.23 -17.50 26.22
N GLY A 333 12.24 -18.65 25.54
CA GLY A 333 11.94 -19.96 26.14
C GLY A 333 10.45 -20.34 26.25
N VAL A 334 9.53 -19.56 25.68
CA VAL A 334 8.09 -19.91 25.55
C VAL A 334 7.89 -20.83 24.36
N ALA A 335 7.04 -21.86 24.45
CA ALA A 335 6.65 -22.70 23.31
C ALA A 335 6.13 -21.82 22.15
N HIS A 336 6.95 -21.64 21.11
CA HIS A 336 6.75 -20.61 20.07
C HIS A 336 5.41 -20.76 19.33
N ILE A 337 4.94 -22.00 19.17
CA ILE A 337 3.69 -22.30 18.50
C ILE A 337 2.47 -21.76 19.26
N ASP A 338 2.48 -21.78 20.58
CA ASP A 338 1.36 -21.27 21.39
C ASP A 338 1.30 -19.75 21.35
N TYR A 339 2.46 -19.09 21.31
CA TYR A 339 2.52 -17.66 21.05
C TYR A 339 2.00 -17.30 19.66
N ILE A 340 2.37 -18.06 18.62
CA ILE A 340 1.88 -17.86 17.26
C ILE A 340 0.36 -18.00 17.20
N ARG A 341 -0.21 -19.04 17.83
CA ARG A 341 -1.67 -19.23 17.89
C ARG A 341 -2.37 -18.04 18.55
N LEU A 342 -1.88 -17.60 19.70
CA LEU A 342 -2.44 -16.43 20.40
C LEU A 342 -2.34 -15.15 19.56
N ARG A 343 -1.22 -14.95 18.85
CA ARG A 343 -0.98 -13.77 18.01
C ARG A 343 -1.82 -13.79 16.74
N MET A 344 -1.96 -14.93 16.09
CA MET A 344 -2.82 -15.07 14.92
C MET A 344 -4.29 -14.97 15.30
N GLY A 345 -4.67 -15.42 16.50
CA GLY A 345 -6.00 -15.19 17.06
C GLY A 345 -6.29 -13.70 17.33
N SER A 346 -5.35 -12.97 17.94
CA SER A 346 -5.53 -11.53 18.19
C SER A 346 -5.62 -10.74 16.87
N ARG A 347 -4.75 -11.04 15.91
CA ARG A 347 -4.74 -10.43 14.58
C ARG A 347 -6.01 -10.75 13.80
N LEU A 348 -6.51 -11.98 13.86
CA LEU A 348 -7.78 -12.36 13.25
C LEU A 348 -8.95 -11.53 13.80
N LEU A 349 -9.05 -11.40 15.13
CA LEU A 349 -10.13 -10.61 15.77
C LEU A 349 -10.07 -9.14 15.37
N ILE A 350 -8.88 -8.53 15.43
CA ILE A 350 -8.66 -7.13 15.02
C ILE A 350 -9.07 -6.95 13.55
N THR A 351 -8.71 -7.90 12.69
CA THR A 351 -9.01 -7.85 11.25
C THR A 351 -10.52 -7.88 11.01
N TYR A 352 -11.26 -8.78 11.69
CA TYR A 352 -12.71 -8.80 11.61
C TYR A 352 -13.36 -7.52 12.13
N LEU A 353 -12.87 -6.92 13.22
CA LEU A 353 -13.40 -5.64 13.70
C LEU A 353 -13.19 -4.51 12.68
N VAL A 354 -12.08 -4.53 11.96
CA VAL A 354 -11.79 -3.55 10.91
C VAL A 354 -12.67 -3.76 9.68
N THR A 355 -13.07 -4.98 9.33
CA THR A 355 -13.90 -5.24 8.15
C THR A 355 -15.39 -5.35 8.39
N LEU A 356 -15.80 -5.47 9.65
CA LEU A 356 -17.19 -5.42 10.06
C LEU A 356 -17.95 -4.22 9.45
N PRO A 357 -17.43 -2.97 9.41
CA PRO A 357 -18.16 -1.86 8.80
C PRO A 357 -18.50 -2.08 7.32
N TRP A 358 -17.61 -2.70 6.55
CA TRP A 358 -17.84 -3.00 5.14
C TRP A 358 -18.90 -4.09 4.96
N ILE A 359 -18.89 -5.11 5.82
CA ILE A 359 -19.92 -6.16 5.83
C ILE A 359 -21.29 -5.55 6.14
N LEU A 360 -21.37 -4.72 7.18
CA LEU A 360 -22.61 -4.07 7.60
C LEU A 360 -23.18 -3.12 6.53
N VAL A 361 -22.33 -2.34 5.87
CA VAL A 361 -22.78 -1.43 4.81
C VAL A 361 -23.30 -2.21 3.60
N ASN A 362 -22.60 -3.25 3.15
CA ASN A 362 -23.10 -4.07 2.02
C ASN A 362 -24.39 -4.81 2.39
N ALA A 363 -24.53 -5.30 3.63
CA ALA A 363 -25.78 -5.89 4.12
C ALA A 363 -26.93 -4.87 4.14
N LEU A 364 -26.65 -3.63 4.54
CA LEU A 364 -27.63 -2.54 4.53
C LEU A 364 -28.07 -2.18 3.09
N ILE A 365 -27.13 -2.09 2.15
CA ILE A 365 -27.45 -1.83 0.73
C ILE A 365 -28.34 -2.94 0.17
N TYR A 366 -28.00 -4.21 0.43
CA TYR A 366 -28.85 -5.34 0.04
C TYR A 366 -30.25 -5.26 0.66
N TYR A 367 -30.34 -4.92 1.95
CA TYR A 367 -31.62 -4.83 2.64
C TYR A 367 -32.51 -3.71 2.06
N LEU A 368 -31.93 -2.58 1.68
CA LEU A 368 -32.66 -1.40 1.19
C LEU A 368 -32.97 -1.45 -0.32
N PHE A 369 -32.06 -1.98 -1.13
CA PHE A 369 -32.13 -1.91 -2.60
C PHE A 369 -32.17 -3.29 -3.28
N HIS A 370 -32.03 -4.38 -2.53
CA HIS A 370 -32.03 -5.76 -3.03
C HIS A 370 -30.98 -6.06 -4.11
N GLU A 371 -29.87 -5.32 -4.10
CA GLU A 371 -28.74 -5.52 -5.00
C GLU A 371 -27.96 -6.81 -4.66
N VAL A 372 -28.23 -7.88 -5.42
CA VAL A 372 -27.69 -9.24 -5.17
C VAL A 372 -26.16 -9.29 -5.14
N VAL A 373 -25.47 -8.42 -5.88
CA VAL A 373 -24.01 -8.38 -5.89
C VAL A 373 -23.43 -8.01 -4.52
N THR A 374 -24.12 -7.15 -3.77
CA THR A 374 -23.64 -6.68 -2.46
C THR A 374 -23.68 -7.79 -1.41
N ILE A 375 -24.64 -8.72 -1.48
CA ILE A 375 -24.65 -9.89 -0.59
C ILE A 375 -23.56 -10.90 -0.96
N MET A 376 -23.23 -11.02 -2.25
CA MET A 376 -22.13 -11.88 -2.71
C MET A 376 -20.77 -11.39 -2.18
N ILE A 377 -20.55 -10.07 -2.08
CA ILE A 377 -19.30 -9.46 -1.55
C ILE A 377 -19.09 -9.72 -0.06
N ILE A 378 -20.15 -9.94 0.71
CA ILE A 378 -20.03 -10.22 2.14
C ILE A 378 -19.23 -11.51 2.37
N VAL A 379 -19.40 -12.53 1.53
CA VAL A 379 -18.72 -13.82 1.72
C VAL A 379 -17.20 -13.68 1.58
N PRO A 380 -16.64 -13.04 0.54
CA PRO A 380 -15.21 -12.73 0.44
C PRO A 380 -14.69 -11.89 1.61
N LEU A 381 -15.46 -10.90 2.09
CA LEU A 381 -15.07 -10.07 3.24
C LEU A 381 -14.98 -10.88 4.56
N ILE A 382 -15.76 -11.96 4.68
CA ILE A 382 -15.69 -12.90 5.81
C ILE A 382 -14.61 -13.97 5.57
N ALA A 383 -14.40 -14.39 4.32
CA ALA A 383 -13.44 -15.42 3.95
C ALA A 383 -12.00 -14.91 3.94
N TYR A 384 -11.73 -13.63 3.72
CA TYR A 384 -10.33 -13.17 3.63
C TYR A 384 -9.53 -13.21 4.95
N PRO A 385 -10.06 -12.86 6.15
CA PRO A 385 -9.25 -12.80 7.37
C PRO A 385 -8.61 -14.14 7.78
N PRO A 386 -9.33 -15.28 7.80
CA PRO A 386 -8.71 -16.57 8.14
C PRO A 386 -7.59 -16.95 7.17
N LEU A 387 -7.74 -16.64 5.88
CA LEU A 387 -6.73 -16.93 4.87
C LEU A 387 -5.50 -16.03 5.04
N MET A 388 -5.71 -14.71 5.09
CA MET A 388 -4.64 -13.73 4.94
C MET A 388 -3.89 -13.44 6.22
N VAL A 389 -4.48 -13.60 7.41
CA VAL A 389 -3.77 -13.34 8.68
C VAL A 389 -2.50 -14.19 8.85
N PRO A 390 -2.53 -15.53 8.68
CA PRO A 390 -1.32 -16.34 8.75
C PRO A 390 -0.45 -16.19 7.50
N LEU A 391 -1.05 -16.19 6.30
CA LEU A 391 -0.30 -16.11 5.05
C LEU A 391 0.44 -14.78 4.88
N SER A 392 -0.09 -13.66 5.38
CA SER A 392 0.55 -12.36 5.22
C SER A 392 1.94 -12.33 5.85
N TRP A 393 2.15 -13.01 6.98
CA TRP A 393 3.48 -13.11 7.61
C TRP A 393 4.40 -14.06 6.86
N LEU A 394 3.87 -15.23 6.45
CA LEU A 394 4.63 -16.22 5.68
C LEU A 394 5.06 -15.68 4.30
N LEU A 395 4.27 -14.79 3.70
CA LEU A 395 4.63 -14.10 2.47
C LEU A 395 5.56 -12.93 2.75
N MET A 396 5.30 -12.16 3.82
CA MET A 396 6.11 -10.99 4.14
C MET A 396 7.55 -11.35 4.55
N ILE A 397 7.79 -12.52 5.13
CA ILE A 397 9.16 -12.94 5.45
C ILE A 397 10.04 -13.11 4.19
N LEU A 398 9.44 -13.47 3.05
CA LEU A 398 10.16 -13.64 1.77
C LEU A 398 10.72 -12.32 1.24
N THR A 399 10.17 -11.19 1.70
CA THR A 399 10.61 -9.86 1.29
C THR A 399 11.93 -9.45 1.94
N ASN A 400 12.40 -10.19 2.95
CA ASN A 400 13.59 -9.87 3.77
C ASN A 400 13.53 -8.45 4.34
N LEU A 401 12.36 -8.02 4.81
CA LEU A 401 12.23 -6.72 5.45
C LEU A 401 13.16 -6.65 6.68
N PRO A 402 13.96 -5.58 6.80
CA PRO A 402 14.84 -5.39 7.93
C PRO A 402 14.00 -5.35 9.21
N GLN A 403 14.43 -6.12 10.21
CA GLN A 403 13.81 -6.11 11.53
C GLN A 403 14.42 -4.94 12.32
N THR A 404 13.57 -4.12 12.96
CA THR A 404 14.06 -3.03 13.81
C THR A 404 14.76 -3.62 15.05
N ARG A 405 16.10 -3.51 15.11
CA ARG A 405 16.90 -4.00 16.25
C ARG A 405 16.92 -2.96 17.38
N ASP A 406 17.16 -1.71 17.03
CA ASP A 406 17.17 -0.56 17.96
C ASP A 406 15.84 0.19 17.92
N LEU A 407 15.45 0.83 19.02
CA LEU A 407 14.33 1.77 19.02
C LEU A 407 14.65 2.90 18.02
N MET A 408 13.79 3.04 17.01
CA MET A 408 13.62 4.23 16.16
C MET A 408 14.31 4.32 14.79
N LEU A 409 15.18 3.39 14.37
CA LEU A 409 15.73 3.41 12.99
C LEU A 409 15.89 2.02 12.37
N ASP A 410 15.52 1.91 11.08
CA ASP A 410 15.92 0.77 10.25
C ASP A 410 17.43 0.85 9.95
N TYR A 411 18.15 -0.25 10.18
CA TYR A 411 19.61 -0.28 10.01
C TYR A 411 20.02 -0.13 8.53
N ARG A 412 19.19 -0.66 7.62
CA ARG A 412 19.37 -0.62 6.17
C ARG A 412 18.08 -0.19 5.47
N PRO A 413 18.16 0.51 4.32
CA PRO A 413 16.96 0.82 3.55
C PRO A 413 16.30 -0.46 3.03
N ILE A 414 14.97 -0.43 2.91
CA ILE A 414 14.20 -1.53 2.31
C ILE A 414 14.64 -1.67 0.86
N ARG A 415 14.99 -2.90 0.46
CA ARG A 415 15.37 -3.21 -0.93
C ARG A 415 14.19 -3.86 -1.65
N PHE A 416 13.77 -3.27 -2.76
CA PHE A 416 12.82 -3.88 -3.67
C PHE A 416 13.47 -5.08 -4.37
N SER A 417 12.91 -6.26 -4.11
CA SER A 417 13.44 -7.55 -4.55
C SER A 417 12.37 -8.32 -5.34
N VAL A 418 12.81 -9.32 -6.11
CA VAL A 418 11.89 -10.18 -6.88
C VAL A 418 11.02 -11.00 -5.93
N SER A 419 11.57 -11.46 -4.80
CA SER A 419 10.79 -12.16 -3.79
C SER A 419 9.72 -11.26 -3.15
N GLY A 420 10.07 -9.97 -2.94
CA GLY A 420 9.11 -8.93 -2.56
C GLY A 420 7.98 -8.78 -3.58
N ALA A 421 8.32 -8.62 -4.86
CA ALA A 421 7.35 -8.54 -5.94
C ALA A 421 6.47 -9.79 -6.03
N PHE A 422 7.07 -10.99 -5.93
CA PHE A 422 6.35 -12.26 -5.92
C PHE A 422 5.37 -12.34 -4.75
N SER A 423 5.79 -11.97 -3.53
CA SER A 423 4.88 -11.93 -2.38
C SER A 423 3.69 -11.00 -2.62
N GLY A 424 3.93 -9.82 -3.22
CA GLY A 424 2.89 -8.88 -3.59
C GLY A 424 1.94 -9.45 -4.64
N ILE A 425 2.48 -10.06 -5.70
CA ILE A 425 1.69 -10.72 -6.75
C ILE A 425 0.83 -11.83 -6.16
N VAL A 426 1.37 -12.68 -5.28
CA VAL A 426 0.59 -13.75 -4.62
C VAL A 426 -0.54 -13.17 -3.78
N VAL A 427 -0.29 -12.10 -3.01
CA VAL A 427 -1.34 -11.40 -2.25
C VAL A 427 -2.43 -10.85 -3.19
N THR A 428 -2.03 -10.22 -4.30
CA THR A 428 -2.95 -9.68 -5.31
C THR A 428 -3.79 -10.79 -5.96
N VAL A 429 -3.17 -11.90 -6.32
CA VAL A 429 -3.87 -13.07 -6.91
C VAL A 429 -4.83 -13.68 -5.90
N LEU A 430 -4.44 -13.86 -4.63
CA LEU A 430 -5.32 -14.38 -3.59
C LEU A 430 -6.53 -13.45 -3.35
N ALA A 431 -6.30 -12.13 -3.30
CA ALA A 431 -7.39 -11.15 -3.18
C ALA A 431 -8.33 -11.20 -4.39
N GLY A 432 -7.80 -11.40 -5.60
CA GLY A 432 -8.59 -11.54 -6.82
C GLY A 432 -9.36 -12.86 -6.89
N LEU A 433 -8.75 -13.96 -6.44
CA LEU A 433 -9.38 -15.28 -6.38
C LEU A 433 -10.65 -15.24 -5.52
N LEU A 434 -10.61 -14.59 -4.36
CA LEU A 434 -11.77 -14.41 -3.48
C LEU A 434 -12.94 -13.66 -4.13
N LEU A 435 -12.71 -12.89 -5.20
CA LEU A 435 -13.77 -12.18 -5.93
C LEU A 435 -14.12 -12.85 -7.27
N THR A 436 -13.38 -13.88 -7.66
CA THR A 436 -13.51 -14.56 -8.96
C THR A 436 -14.90 -15.15 -9.17
N PRO A 437 -15.58 -15.80 -8.19
CA PRO A 437 -16.94 -16.30 -8.40
C PRO A 437 -17.93 -15.21 -8.81
N ILE A 438 -17.76 -13.99 -8.27
CA ILE A 438 -18.62 -12.85 -8.56
C ILE A 438 -18.34 -12.32 -9.98
N PHE A 439 -17.06 -12.26 -10.38
CA PHE A 439 -16.69 -11.91 -11.75
C PHE A 439 -17.20 -12.92 -12.78
N VAL A 440 -17.07 -14.22 -12.49
CA VAL A 440 -17.56 -15.31 -13.34
C VAL A 440 -19.08 -15.23 -13.47
N TRP A 441 -19.80 -14.95 -12.39
CA TRP A 441 -21.24 -14.73 -12.44
C TRP A 441 -21.63 -13.59 -13.39
N GLN A 442 -20.98 -12.43 -13.27
CA GLN A 442 -21.33 -11.26 -14.07
C GLN A 442 -20.94 -11.39 -15.54
N TYR A 443 -19.74 -11.89 -15.83
CA TYR A 443 -19.19 -11.88 -17.20
C TYR A 443 -19.42 -13.19 -17.97
N LEU A 444 -19.55 -14.32 -17.28
CA LEU A 444 -19.81 -15.62 -17.92
C LEU A 444 -21.25 -16.09 -17.73
N HIS A 445 -22.12 -15.26 -17.14
CA HIS A 445 -23.55 -15.51 -16.94
C HIS A 445 -23.86 -16.87 -16.30
N VAL A 446 -23.01 -17.29 -15.37
CA VAL A 446 -23.18 -18.50 -14.58
C VAL A 446 -24.38 -18.37 -13.64
N SER A 447 -25.04 -19.48 -13.29
CA SER A 447 -26.18 -19.44 -12.38
C SER A 447 -25.80 -18.91 -10.98
N ILE A 448 -26.68 -18.11 -10.38
CA ILE A 448 -26.50 -17.55 -9.03
C ILE A 448 -26.23 -18.67 -8.01
N GLU A 449 -26.91 -19.80 -8.13
CA GLU A 449 -26.73 -20.97 -7.26
C GLU A 449 -25.29 -21.51 -7.29
N LEU A 450 -24.70 -21.65 -8.48
CA LEU A 450 -23.33 -22.14 -8.61
C LEU A 450 -22.33 -21.13 -8.03
N THR A 451 -22.58 -19.84 -8.23
CA THR A 451 -21.77 -18.77 -7.63
C THR A 451 -21.82 -18.79 -6.11
N LEU A 452 -23.00 -18.97 -5.51
CA LEU A 452 -23.15 -19.09 -4.06
C LEU A 452 -22.44 -20.33 -3.51
N ILE A 453 -22.53 -21.47 -4.19
CA ILE A 453 -21.79 -22.69 -3.82
C ILE A 453 -20.28 -22.41 -3.85
N ALA A 454 -19.78 -21.78 -4.92
CA ALA A 454 -18.36 -21.44 -5.04
C ALA A 454 -17.89 -20.52 -3.90
N LEU A 455 -18.66 -19.48 -3.56
CA LEU A 455 -18.35 -18.58 -2.44
C LEU A 455 -18.33 -19.31 -1.08
N LEU A 456 -19.25 -20.24 -0.85
CA LEU A 456 -19.26 -21.06 0.38
C LEU A 456 -18.05 -22.01 0.44
N VAL A 457 -17.66 -22.59 -0.70
CA VAL A 457 -16.45 -23.42 -0.81
C VAL A 457 -15.20 -22.58 -0.52
N GLU A 458 -15.10 -21.35 -1.02
CA GLU A 458 -13.99 -20.45 -0.71
C GLU A 458 -13.89 -20.12 0.78
N LEU A 459 -15.02 -19.84 1.42
CA LEU A 459 -15.08 -19.63 2.88
C LEU A 459 -14.58 -20.86 3.64
N ALA A 460 -15.03 -22.05 3.24
CA ALA A 460 -14.60 -23.31 3.86
C ALA A 460 -13.10 -23.56 3.66
N ILE A 461 -12.56 -23.31 2.46
CA ILE A 461 -11.12 -23.42 2.17
C ILE A 461 -10.32 -22.44 3.03
N SER A 462 -10.76 -21.19 3.16
CA SER A 462 -10.09 -20.19 3.99
C SER A 462 -9.98 -20.62 5.46
N LEU A 463 -11.10 -21.09 6.04
CA LEU A 463 -11.12 -21.60 7.40
C LEU A 463 -10.23 -22.85 7.55
N LEU A 464 -10.27 -23.74 6.57
CA LEU A 464 -9.41 -24.94 6.54
C LEU A 464 -7.93 -24.54 6.53
N VAL A 465 -7.53 -23.57 5.70
CA VAL A 465 -6.14 -23.08 5.65
C VAL A 465 -5.71 -22.51 7.00
N TYR A 466 -6.55 -21.72 7.66
CA TYR A 466 -6.26 -21.19 8.99
C TYR A 466 -6.03 -22.31 10.02
N VAL A 467 -6.93 -23.31 10.04
CA VAL A 467 -6.84 -24.43 10.97
C VAL A 467 -5.60 -25.29 10.67
N LEU A 468 -5.33 -25.58 9.41
CA LEU A 468 -4.17 -26.36 9.00
C LEU A 468 -2.86 -25.64 9.37
N LEU A 469 -2.74 -24.34 9.10
CA LEU A 469 -1.52 -23.61 9.41
C LEU A 469 -1.25 -23.49 10.92
N LEU A 470 -2.27 -23.44 11.77
CA LEU A 470 -2.09 -23.21 13.21
C LEU A 470 -2.17 -24.46 14.10
N TYR A 471 -2.93 -25.47 13.68
CA TYR A 471 -3.26 -26.63 14.52
C TYR A 471 -2.82 -27.96 13.92
N SER A 472 -2.40 -28.03 12.66
CA SER A 472 -1.87 -29.28 12.08
C SER A 472 -0.38 -29.49 12.36
N GLY A 473 0.07 -30.74 12.26
CA GLY A 473 1.50 -31.08 12.31
C GLY A 473 2.30 -30.43 11.17
N VAL A 474 1.71 -30.28 9.98
CA VAL A 474 2.34 -29.60 8.84
C VAL A 474 2.55 -28.12 9.13
N GLY A 475 1.56 -27.46 9.74
CA GLY A 475 1.63 -26.07 10.15
C GLY A 475 2.80 -25.79 11.09
N ARG A 476 3.10 -26.72 12.00
CA ARG A 476 4.26 -26.60 12.91
C ARG A 476 5.58 -26.46 12.16
N TYR A 477 5.84 -27.31 11.16
CA TYR A 477 7.05 -27.23 10.34
C TYR A 477 7.18 -25.90 9.59
N VAL A 478 6.06 -25.38 9.08
CA VAL A 478 6.03 -24.08 8.38
C VAL A 478 6.41 -22.94 9.34
N TRP A 479 5.88 -22.96 10.56
CA TRP A 479 6.20 -21.94 11.56
C TRP A 479 7.62 -22.07 12.13
N ASP A 480 8.13 -23.29 12.27
CA ASP A 480 9.53 -23.51 12.67
C ASP A 480 10.50 -22.95 11.61
N TRP A 481 10.24 -23.20 10.32
CA TRP A 481 10.97 -22.58 9.20
C TRP A 481 10.87 -21.04 9.22
N PHE A 482 9.68 -20.51 9.48
CA PHE A 482 9.46 -19.07 9.56
C PHE A 482 10.31 -18.44 10.69
N ILE A 483 10.39 -19.08 11.86
CA ILE A 483 11.21 -18.61 12.97
C ILE A 483 12.70 -18.68 12.62
N GLU A 484 13.15 -19.78 12.00
CA GLU A 484 14.52 -19.92 11.52
C GLU A 484 14.89 -18.77 10.57
N LYS A 485 14.04 -18.51 9.56
CA LYS A 485 14.23 -17.40 8.62
C LYS A 485 14.22 -16.04 9.31
N LEU A 486 13.34 -15.80 10.27
CA LEU A 486 13.32 -14.57 11.03
C LEU A 486 14.60 -14.36 11.82
N SER A 487 15.17 -15.43 12.38
CA SER A 487 16.44 -15.35 13.10
C SER A 487 17.56 -14.94 12.15
N VAL A 488 17.68 -15.58 10.98
CA VAL A 488 18.67 -15.22 9.95
C VAL A 488 18.54 -13.75 9.52
N ILE A 489 17.33 -13.29 9.23
CA ILE A 489 17.06 -11.89 8.84
C ILE A 489 17.38 -10.94 10.00
N GLY A 490 17.03 -11.33 11.23
CA GLY A 490 17.29 -10.54 12.44
C GLY A 490 18.77 -10.42 12.78
N TYR A 491 19.61 -11.39 12.42
CA TYR A 491 21.06 -11.36 12.65
C TYR A 491 21.86 -10.68 11.52
N SER A 492 21.38 -10.70 10.28
CA SER A 492 22.01 -10.10 9.08
C SER A 492 21.91 -8.58 9.00
#